data_AF-A0A970XJS8-F1
#
_entry.id   AF-A0A970XJS8-F1
#
_cell.length_a   1.000
_cell.length_b   1.000
_cell.length_c   1.000
_cell.angle_alpha   90.00
_cell.angle_beta   90.00
_cell.angle_gamma   90.00
#
_symmetry.space_group_name_H-M   'P 1'
#
loop_
_entity.id
_entity.type
_entity.pdbx_description
1 polymer ?
#
loop_
_entity_poly.entity_id
_entity_poly.type
_entity_poly.pdbx_seq_one_letter_code
_entity_poly.pdbx_strand_id
1 'polypeptide(L)'
;MKIDSVNQQMMIKKFMSGARIREDRGKSTPARDKVELSDNAVAFASVMKTARGVDVSRTADELREIEEITRQVRTGTFSVSGRDIADKMLETMLADLGM
;
A
#
# COMPACT_ATOMS: atom_id res chain seq x y z
N MET A 1 -66.36 -26.62 4.91
CA MET A 1 -65.13 -25.87 5.21
C MET A 1 -65.23 -24.54 4.45
N LYS A 2 -65.38 -23.39 5.14
CA LYS A 2 -65.45 -22.07 4.49
C LYS A 2 -64.02 -21.51 4.47
N ILE A 3 -63.51 -21.19 3.29
CA ILE A 3 -62.19 -20.56 3.14
C ILE A 3 -62.43 -19.06 3.21
N ASP A 4 -62.00 -18.43 4.30
CA ASP A 4 -62.06 -16.97 4.41
C ASP A 4 -61.16 -16.35 3.35
N SER A 5 -61.73 -15.48 2.50
CA SER A 5 -60.97 -14.80 1.45
C SER A 5 -59.98 -13.85 2.12
N VAL A 6 -58.69 -14.22 2.08
CA VAL A 6 -57.62 -13.35 2.59
C VAL A 6 -57.62 -12.07 1.75
N ASN A 7 -57.97 -10.94 2.39
CA ASN A 7 -58.02 -9.64 1.74
C ASN A 7 -56.59 -9.23 1.31
N GLN A 8 -56.34 -9.27 -0.01
CA GLN A 8 -55.02 -9.04 -0.61
C GLN A 8 -54.45 -7.64 -0.26
N GLN A 9 -55.31 -6.65 -0.03
CA GLN A 9 -54.90 -5.30 0.34
C GLN A 9 -54.21 -5.27 1.72
N MET A 10 -54.64 -6.13 2.65
CA MET A 10 -54.04 -6.24 3.98
C MET A 10 -52.65 -6.89 3.92
N MET A 11 -52.44 -7.82 2.99
CA MET A 11 -51.13 -8.46 2.77
C MET A 11 -50.12 -7.46 2.19
N ILE A 12 -50.54 -6.65 1.22
CA ILE A 12 -49.71 -5.59 0.64
C ILE A 12 -49.35 -4.55 1.69
N LYS A 13 -50.30 -4.12 2.52
CA LYS A 13 -50.05 -3.13 3.59
C LYS A 13 -49.03 -3.63 4.62
N LYS A 14 -49.12 -4.90 5.04
CA LYS A 14 -48.14 -5.52 5.96
C LYS A 14 -46.75 -5.65 5.32
N PHE A 15 -46.69 -5.96 4.03
CA PHE A 15 -45.42 -6.01 3.30
C PHE A 15 -44.77 -4.63 3.22
N MET A 16 -45.54 -3.59 2.86
CA MET A 16 -45.03 -2.22 2.79
C MET A 16 -44.58 -1.68 4.15
N SER A 17 -45.27 -2.02 5.25
CA SER A 17 -44.85 -1.62 6.59
C SER A 17 -43.55 -2.31 7.03
N GLY A 18 -43.31 -3.56 6.61
CA GLY A 18 -42.07 -4.27 6.88
C GLY A 18 -40.90 -3.81 6.00
N ALA A 19 -41.17 -3.38 4.77
CA ALA A 19 -40.16 -2.90 3.82
C ALA A 19 -39.56 -1.55 4.25
N ARG A 20 -40.35 -0.64 4.83
CA ARG A 20 -39.87 0.67 5.32
C ARG A 20 -38.87 0.56 6.48
N ILE A 21 -38.88 -0.53 7.24
CA ILE A 21 -37.97 -0.72 8.39
C ILE A 21 -36.55 -1.13 7.94
N ARG A 22 -36.35 -1.51 6.67
CA ARG A 22 -35.04 -2.00 6.18
C ARG A 22 -34.14 -0.95 5.54
N GLU A 23 -34.64 0.26 5.25
CA GLU A 23 -33.83 1.30 4.60
C GLU A 23 -32.97 2.15 5.55
N ASP A 24 -33.16 2.01 6.87
CA ASP A 24 -32.42 2.80 7.88
C ASP A 24 -31.10 2.17 8.35
N ARG A 25 -30.58 1.16 7.65
CA ARG A 25 -29.21 0.63 7.85
C ARG A 25 -28.17 1.24 6.90
N GLY A 26 -28.48 2.40 6.31
CA GLY A 26 -27.56 3.15 5.46
C GLY A 26 -26.78 4.20 6.24
N LYS A 27 -25.48 3.94 6.44
CA LYS A 27 -24.41 4.85 6.92
C LYS A 27 -24.11 4.83 8.43
N SER A 28 -23.58 3.71 8.92
CA SER A 28 -22.38 3.83 9.77
C SER A 28 -21.21 4.14 8.84
N THR A 29 -20.68 5.37 8.90
CA THR A 29 -19.34 5.64 8.37
C THR A 29 -18.39 4.61 8.96
N PRO A 30 -17.56 3.89 8.16
CA PRO A 30 -16.53 3.07 8.75
C PRO A 30 -15.67 4.01 9.59
N ALA A 31 -15.55 3.72 10.88
CA ALA A 31 -14.60 4.41 11.74
C ALA A 31 -13.24 4.29 11.05
N ARG A 32 -12.77 5.38 10.44
CA ARG A 32 -11.45 5.41 9.84
C ARG A 32 -10.49 5.46 11.01
N ASP A 33 -9.99 4.29 11.37
CA ASP A 33 -8.91 4.17 12.33
C ASP A 33 -7.74 5.02 11.80
N LYS A 34 -7.45 6.11 12.50
CA LYS A 34 -6.32 6.97 12.14
C LYS A 34 -5.07 6.29 12.67
N VAL A 35 -4.33 5.66 11.77
CA VAL A 35 -2.98 5.18 12.07
C VAL A 35 -2.05 6.37 11.98
N GLU A 36 -1.72 6.96 13.13
CA GLU A 36 -0.68 7.97 13.23
C GLU A 36 0.67 7.26 13.46
N LEU A 37 1.73 7.79 12.86
CA LEU A 37 3.08 7.33 13.12
C LEU A 37 3.43 7.72 14.56
N SER A 38 4.12 6.82 15.28
CA SER A 38 4.68 7.17 16.58
C SER A 38 5.69 8.31 16.43
N ASP A 39 5.88 9.11 17.49
CA ASP A 39 6.82 10.23 17.50
C ASP A 39 8.22 9.83 17.03
N ASN A 40 8.65 8.60 17.39
CA ASN A 40 9.91 8.01 16.94
C ASN A 40 9.96 7.76 15.43
N ALA A 41 8.86 7.29 14.83
CA ALA A 41 8.78 7.06 13.40
C ALA A 41 8.74 8.38 12.61
N VAL A 42 8.09 9.43 13.16
CA VAL A 42 8.11 10.78 12.57
C VAL A 42 9.51 11.38 12.63
N ALA A 43 10.20 11.27 13.77
CA ALA A 43 11.58 11.74 13.93
C ALA A 43 12.52 11.01 12.96
N PHE A 44 12.41 9.68 12.87
CA PHE A 44 13.20 8.88 11.93
C PHE A 44 12.91 9.25 10.46
N ALA A 45 11.64 9.41 10.08
CA ALA A 45 11.27 9.83 8.74
C ALA A 45 11.80 11.22 8.39
N SER A 46 11.82 12.15 9.35
CA SER A 46 12.42 13.48 9.21
C SER A 46 13.92 13.38 8.95
N VAL A 47 14.64 12.60 9.77
CA VAL A 47 16.08 12.36 9.63
C VAL A 47 16.41 11.69 8.29
N MET A 48 15.62 10.68 7.88
CA MET A 48 15.78 10.01 6.59
C MET A 48 15.49 10.92 5.40
N LYS A 49 14.49 11.80 5.50
CA LYS A 49 14.20 12.79 4.47
C LYS A 49 15.34 13.80 4.35
N THR A 50 15.94 14.21 5.47
CA THR A 50 17.14 15.05 5.44
C THR A 50 18.35 14.30 4.90
N ALA A 51 18.54 13.02 5.22
CA ALA A 51 19.63 12.21 4.68
C ALA A 51 19.49 11.94 3.17
N ARG A 52 18.26 11.83 2.65
CA ARG A 52 17.99 11.80 1.21
C ARG A 52 18.14 13.16 0.53
N GLY A 53 18.01 14.25 1.28
CA GLY A 53 18.20 15.63 0.81
C GLY A 53 19.64 16.13 0.95
N VAL A 54 20.46 15.46 1.77
CA VAL A 54 21.91 15.46 1.61
C VAL A 54 22.15 14.65 0.35
N ASP A 55 22.15 15.34 -0.78
CA ASP A 55 22.76 14.85 -2.00
C ASP A 55 24.17 14.39 -1.58
N VAL A 56 24.34 13.07 -1.41
CA VAL A 56 25.62 12.44 -1.65
C VAL A 56 25.87 12.77 -3.10
N SER A 57 26.55 13.91 -3.31
CA SER A 57 26.84 14.48 -4.62
C SER A 57 27.58 13.40 -5.37
N ARG A 58 26.84 12.61 -6.14
CA ARG A 58 27.40 11.59 -6.99
C ARG A 58 28.38 12.30 -7.90
N THR A 59 29.57 11.75 -8.00
CA THR A 59 30.58 12.30 -8.90
C THR A 59 30.04 12.30 -10.32
N ALA A 60 30.59 13.16 -11.18
CA ALA A 60 30.17 13.22 -12.59
C ALA A 60 30.34 11.86 -13.30
N ASP A 61 31.29 11.05 -12.86
CA ASP A 61 31.53 9.71 -13.38
C ASP A 61 30.47 8.70 -12.91
N GLU A 62 30.07 8.74 -11.64
CA GLU A 62 28.96 7.92 -11.13
C GLU A 62 27.64 8.23 -11.82
N LEU A 63 27.37 9.51 -12.13
CA LEU A 63 26.17 9.90 -12.88
C LEU A 63 26.17 9.35 -14.30
N ARG A 64 27.33 9.35 -14.98
CA ARG A 64 27.50 8.76 -16.30
C ARG A 64 27.27 7.25 -16.29
N GLU A 65 27.83 6.57 -15.30
CA GLU A 65 27.65 5.13 -15.11
C GLU A 65 26.16 4.78 -14.88
N ILE A 66 25.48 5.54 -14.04
CA ILE A 66 24.03 5.36 -13.80
C ILE A 66 23.23 5.57 -15.08
N GLU A 67 23.55 6.58 -15.88
CA GLU A 67 22.86 6.84 -17.15
C GLU A 67 23.07 5.70 -18.15
N GLU A 68 24.29 5.15 -18.22
CA GLU A 68 24.62 4.00 -19.04
C GLU A 68 23.87 2.73 -18.60
N ILE A 69 23.88 2.41 -17.31
CA ILE A 69 23.12 1.28 -16.75
C ILE A 69 21.63 1.45 -17.04
N THR A 70 21.09 2.66 -16.83
CA THR A 70 19.68 2.97 -17.11
C THR A 70 19.34 2.74 -18.58
N ARG A 71 20.23 3.11 -19.49
CA ARG A 71 20.08 2.85 -20.93
C ARG A 71 20.07 1.34 -21.21
N GLN A 72 21.00 0.58 -20.66
CA GLN A 72 21.09 -0.87 -20.85
C GLN A 72 19.87 -1.61 -20.30
N VAL A 73 19.31 -1.15 -19.18
CA VAL A 73 18.07 -1.70 -18.60
C VAL A 73 16.89 -1.44 -19.53
N ARG A 74 16.75 -0.21 -20.05
CA ARG A 74 15.66 0.13 -20.99
C ARG A 74 15.74 -0.65 -22.30
N THR A 75 16.93 -0.95 -22.78
CA THR A 75 17.14 -1.75 -23.99
C THR A 75 17.08 -3.26 -23.73
N GLY A 76 16.93 -3.69 -22.47
CA GLY A 76 16.91 -5.11 -22.10
C GLY A 76 18.26 -5.82 -22.24
N THR A 77 19.35 -5.06 -22.33
CA THR A 77 20.72 -5.58 -22.48
C THR A 77 21.49 -5.64 -21.17
N PHE A 78 20.95 -5.05 -20.10
CA PHE A 78 21.53 -5.14 -18.77
C PHE A 78 21.36 -6.54 -18.20
N SER A 79 22.48 -7.19 -17.87
CA SER A 79 22.50 -8.51 -17.26
C SER A 79 23.45 -8.49 -16.08
N VAL A 80 23.00 -9.06 -14.96
CA VAL A 80 23.80 -9.25 -13.75
C VAL A 80 23.78 -10.74 -13.45
N SER A 81 24.94 -11.34 -13.20
CA SER A 81 24.99 -12.75 -12.89
C SER A 81 24.50 -13.01 -11.46
N GLY A 82 23.92 -14.19 -11.23
CA GLY A 82 23.51 -14.58 -9.88
C GLY A 82 24.68 -14.64 -8.88
N ARG A 83 25.91 -14.85 -9.38
CA ARG A 83 27.13 -14.82 -8.59
C ARG A 83 27.44 -13.41 -8.10
N ASP A 84 27.36 -12.41 -8.98
CA ASP A 84 27.63 -11.01 -8.60
C ASP A 84 26.64 -10.52 -7.54
N ILE A 85 25.37 -10.97 -7.64
CA ILE A 85 24.35 -10.70 -6.63
C ILE A 85 24.73 -11.35 -5.29
N ALA A 86 25.11 -12.63 -5.31
CA ALA A 86 25.51 -13.35 -4.09
C ALA A 86 26.74 -12.73 -3.42
N ASP A 87 27.76 -12.39 -4.21
CA ASP A 87 28.98 -11.75 -3.73
C ASP A 87 28.65 -10.38 -3.09
N LYS A 88 27.75 -9.59 -3.69
CA LYS A 88 27.33 -8.31 -3.10
C LYS A 88 26.53 -8.46 -1.81
N MET A 89 25.66 -9.46 -1.73
CA MET A 89 24.92 -9.76 -0.51
C MET A 89 25.85 -10.15 0.63
N LEU A 90 26.86 -10.98 0.34
CA LEU A 90 27.86 -11.38 1.33
C LEU A 90 28.71 -10.19 1.79
N GLU A 91 29.17 -9.35 0.88
CA GLU A 91 29.91 -8.12 1.20
C GLU A 91 29.09 -7.21 2.14
N THR A 92 27.81 -7.05 1.86
CA THR A 92 26.91 -6.23 2.70
C THR A 92 26.72 -6.84 4.09
N MET A 93 26.54 -8.17 4.17
CA MET A 93 26.43 -8.87 5.46
C MET A 93 27.71 -8.78 6.30
N LEU A 94 28.88 -8.83 5.66
CA LEU A 94 30.17 -8.67 6.35
C LEU A 94 30.34 -7.25 6.89
N ALA A 95 29.98 -6.24 6.09
CA ALA A 95 30.01 -4.85 6.52
C ALA A 95 29.06 -4.58 7.72
N ASP A 96 27.87 -5.17 7.73
CA ASP A 96 26.92 -5.07 8.84
C ASP A 96 27.42 -5.76 10.12
N LEU A 97 28.29 -6.77 9.99
CA LEU A 97 28.93 -7.46 11.12
C LEU A 97 30.18 -6.72 11.64
N GLY A 98 30.57 -5.60 11.04
CA GLY A 98 31.70 -4.78 11.48
C GLY A 98 33.06 -5.44 11.30
N MET A 99 33.19 -6.38 10.35
CA MET A 99 34.48 -6.90 9.87
C MET A 99 34.89 -6.19 8.58
#